data_AF-A0A9P0MBZ6-F1
#
_entry.id   AF-A0A9P0MBZ6-F1
#
_cell.length_a   1.000
_cell.length_b   1.000
_cell.length_c   1.000
_cell.angle_alpha   90.00
_cell.angle_beta   90.00
_cell.angle_gamma   90.00
#
_symmetry.space_group_name_H-M   'P 1'
#
loop_
_entity.id
_entity.type
_entity.pdbx_description
1 polymer ?
#
loop_
_entity_poly.entity_id
_entity_poly.type
_entity_poly.pdbx_seq_one_letter_code
_entity_poly.pdbx_strand_id
1 'polypeptide(L)' 'MPALAMHVLTHKLAHRCGVCGKQFSRPWLLQGHLRSHTGEKPYGCAHCGKAFADR' A
#
# COMPACT_ATOMS: atom_id res chain seq x y z
N MET A 1 18.16 9.96 20.53
CA MET A 1 18.09 10.64 19.22
C MET A 1 17.02 10.02 18.31
N PRO A 2 15.71 10.07 18.68
CA PRO A 2 14.64 9.46 17.89
C PRO A 2 14.28 10.24 16.61
N ALA A 3 14.61 11.54 16.55
CA ALA A 3 14.26 12.41 15.43
C ALA A 3 15.00 12.07 14.13
N LEU A 4 16.27 11.65 14.23
CA LEU A 4 17.05 11.29 13.04
C LEU A 4 16.50 10.02 12.39
N ALA A 5 16.10 9.01 13.19
CA ALA A 5 15.44 7.81 12.70
C ALA A 5 14.15 8.13 11.93
N MET A 6 13.32 9.05 12.45
CA MET A 6 12.12 9.53 11.75
C MET A 6 12.46 10.25 10.43
N HIS A 7 13.53 11.06 10.42
CA HIS A 7 13.98 11.77 9.22
C HIS A 7 14.47 10.84 8.10
N VAL A 8 15.26 9.79 8.42
CA VAL A 8 15.72 8.83 7.40
C VAL A 8 14.60 7.93 6.87
N LEU A 9 13.54 7.70 7.67
CA LEU A 9 12.35 7.00 7.19
C LEU A 9 11.66 7.77 6.06
N THR A 10 11.63 9.10 6.10
CA THR A 10 11.12 9.93 4.99
C THR A 10 11.88 9.72 3.68
N HIS A 11 13.20 9.52 3.75
CA HIS A 11 14.03 9.21 2.56
C HIS A 11 13.87 7.78 2.07
N LYS A 12 13.56 6.83 2.98
CA LYS A 12 13.35 5.40 2.64
C LYS A 12 11.92 5.05 2.24
N LEU A 13 10.93 5.80 2.70
CA LEU A 13 9.51 5.62 2.38
C LEU A 13 9.06 6.64 1.31
N ALA A 14 9.72 6.58 0.14
CA ALA A 14 9.50 7.50 -0.98
C ALA A 14 8.09 7.36 -1.61
N HIS A 15 7.39 6.25 -1.39
CA HIS A 15 6.13 5.96 -2.04
C HIS A 15 4.95 6.36 -1.14
N ARG A 16 4.52 7.62 -1.26
CA ARG A 16 3.37 8.18 -0.51
C ARG A 16 2.04 7.87 -1.21
N CYS A 17 1.05 7.44 -0.43
CA CYS A 17 -0.34 7.34 -0.87
C CYS A 17 -0.99 8.73 -0.94
N GLY A 18 -1.52 9.09 -2.12
CA GLY A 18 -2.23 10.35 -2.32
C GLY A 18 -3.61 10.43 -1.66
N VAL A 19 -4.18 9.30 -1.23
CA VAL A 19 -5.53 9.23 -0.64
C VAL A 19 -5.51 9.44 0.87
N CYS A 20 -4.59 8.76 1.58
CA CYS A 20 -4.52 8.79 3.05
C CYS A 20 -3.18 9.30 3.61
N GLY A 21 -2.22 9.67 2.75
CA GLY A 21 -0.93 10.21 3.15
C GLY A 21 0.07 9.20 3.72
N LYS A 22 -0.27 7.90 3.81
CA LYS A 22 0.63 6.84 4.28
C LYS A 22 1.85 6.71 3.36
N GLN A 23 3.02 6.51 3.96
CA GLN A 23 4.27 6.31 3.22
C GLN A 23 4.67 4.84 3.24
N PHE A 24 5.18 4.35 2.11
CA PHE A 24 5.62 2.97 1.91
C PHE A 24 7.08 2.94 1.44
N SER A 25 7.83 1.95 1.93
CA SER A 25 9.26 1.76 1.62
C SER A 25 9.50 1.21 0.23
N ARG A 26 8.46 0.63 -0.39
CA ARG A 26 8.52 0.00 -1.70
C ARG A 26 7.27 0.37 -2.52
N PRO A 27 7.40 0.48 -3.84
CA PRO A 27 6.29 0.86 -4.70
C PRO A 27 5.20 -0.23 -4.76
N TRP A 28 5.58 -1.51 -4.71
CA TRP A 28 4.59 -2.62 -4.72
C TRP A 28 3.70 -2.64 -3.47
N LEU A 29 4.24 -2.23 -2.31
CA LEU A 29 3.46 -2.07 -1.08
C LEU A 29 2.46 -0.94 -1.19
N LEU A 30 2.86 0.19 -1.81
CA LEU A 30 1.94 1.28 -2.13
C LEU A 30 0.86 0.81 -3.11
N GLN A 31 1.22 0.07 -4.16
CA GLN A 31 0.28 -0.44 -5.15
C GLN A 31 -0.76 -1.38 -4.52
N GLY A 32 -0.32 -2.33 -3.69
CA GLY A 32 -1.23 -3.21 -2.94
C GLY A 32 -2.11 -2.43 -1.96
N HIS A 33 -1.55 -1.42 -1.31
CA HIS A 33 -2.31 -0.52 -0.45
C HIS A 33 -3.37 0.30 -1.24
N LEU A 34 -3.08 0.78 -2.44
CA LEU A 34 -4.06 1.52 -3.26
C LEU A 34 -5.29 0.67 -3.61
N ARG A 35 -5.11 -0.64 -3.79
CA ARG A 35 -6.23 -1.58 -3.97
C ARG A 35 -7.19 -1.61 -2.78
N SER A 36 -6.71 -1.30 -1.56
CA SER A 36 -7.58 -1.17 -0.38
C SER A 36 -8.49 0.06 -0.42
N HIS A 37 -8.10 1.11 -1.16
CA HIS A 37 -8.91 2.31 -1.35
C HIS A 37 -9.91 2.14 -2.50
N THR A 38 -9.49 1.53 -3.60
CA THR A 38 -10.35 1.31 -4.77
C THR A 38 -11.28 0.11 -4.59
N GLY A 39 -10.98 -0.78 -3.64
CA GLY A 39 -11.67 -2.06 -3.52
C GLY A 39 -11.43 -2.99 -4.71
N GLU A 40 -10.42 -2.69 -5.55
CA GLU A 40 -10.07 -3.51 -6.70
C GLU A 40 -9.62 -4.89 -6.23
N LYS A 41 -10.36 -5.89 -6.67
CA LYS A 41 -10.15 -7.29 -6.36
C LYS A 41 -9.86 -8.04 -7.65
N PRO A 42 -8.61 -7.98 -8.14
CA PRO A 42 -8.23 -8.61 -9.40
C PRO A 42 -8.28 -10.15 -9.33
N TYR A 43 -8.24 -10.73 -8.13
CA TYR A 43 -8.29 -12.19 -7.95
C TYR A 43 -9.72 -12.65 -7.70
N GLY A 44 -10.43 -12.94 -8.78
CA GLY A 44 -11.77 -13.53 -8.75
C GLY A 44 -11.72 -15.07 -8.65
N CYS A 45 -12.39 -15.62 -7.64
CA CYS A 45 -12.67 -17.05 -7.56
C CYS A 45 -13.78 -17.41 -8.55
N ALA A 46 -13.45 -18.14 -9.63
CA ALA A 46 -14.43 -18.57 -10.63
C ALA A 46 -15.50 -19.53 -10.07
N HIS A 47 -15.17 -20.28 -9.00
CA HIS A 47 -16.08 -21.25 -8.39
C HIS A 47 -17.09 -20.60 -7.43
N CYS A 48 -16.71 -19.48 -6.80
CA CYS A 48 -17.46 -18.89 -5.70
C CYS A 48 -17.84 -17.42 -5.92
N GLY A 49 -17.43 -16.81 -7.04
CA GLY A 49 -17.73 -15.42 -7.42
C GLY A 49 -17.07 -14.35 -6.54
N LYS A 50 -16.36 -14.76 -5.48
CA LYS A 50 -15.72 -13.83 -4.54
C LYS A 50 -14.41 -13.34 -5.12
N ALA A 51 -14.25 -12.02 -5.10
CA ALA A 51 -13.02 -11.37 -5.49
C ALA A 51 -12.22 -10.94 -4.24
N PHE A 52 -10.91 -11.14 -4.28
CA PHE A 52 -9.97 -10.85 -3.19
C PHE A 52 -8.93 -9.83 -3.64
N ALA A 53 -8.50 -8.98 -2.70
CA ALA A 53 -7.36 -8.10 -2.88
C ALA A 53 -6.11 -8.80 -2.31
N ASP A 54 -4.97 -8.60 -2.95
CA ASP A 54 -3.67 -9.06 -2.46
C ASP A 54 -3.33 -8.28 -1.17
N ARG A 55 -3.43 -8.95 -0.01
CA ARG A 55 -3.01 -8.45 1.28
C ARG A 55 -2.39 -9.55 2.10
#